data_AF-A0A0F6W9D0-F1
#
_entry.id   AF-A0A0F6W9D0-F1
#
_cell.length_a   1.000
_cell.length_b   1.000
_cell.length_c   1.000
_cell.angle_alpha   90.00
_cell.angle_beta   90.00
_cell.angle_gamma   90.00
#
_symmetry.space_group_name_H-M   'P 1'
#
loop_
_entity.id
_entity.type
_entity.pdbx_description
1 polymer ?
#
loop_
_entity_poly.entity_id
_entity_poly.type
_entity_poly.pdbx_seq_one_letter_code
_entity_poly.pdbx_strand_id
1 'polypeptide(L)'
;MLATMVGIVRKGPGWPDRLPPPPRARQGDPACAKCGEPVAPDERDAGEPVRHLVCDTQVRGALLRRIEASRAVHRAAAALAAVPAVQAKLTADIAALPDACDVGDALAFLARARVVVECSSELSPQQRRVAISFVDATIRKLGG
;
A
#
# COMPACT_ATOMS: atom_id res chain seq x y z
N MET A 1 11.49 -16.79 10.08
CA MET A 1 10.15 -16.33 9.70
C MET A 1 10.00 -14.89 10.16
N LEU A 2 10.33 -13.92 9.30
CA LEU A 2 10.24 -12.49 9.58
C LEU A 2 8.77 -12.07 9.48
N ALA A 3 8.16 -11.71 10.60
CA ALA A 3 6.81 -11.17 10.67
C ALA A 3 6.84 -9.71 10.21
N THR A 4 6.24 -9.45 9.06
CA THR A 4 6.05 -8.14 8.43
C THR A 4 5.22 -7.21 9.34
N MET A 5 5.84 -6.52 10.29
CA MET A 5 5.21 -5.47 11.11
C MET A 5 5.39 -4.08 10.50
N VAL A 6 4.73 -3.83 9.35
CA VAL A 6 4.44 -2.47 8.91
C VAL A 6 2.94 -2.37 8.70
N GLY A 7 2.20 -2.32 9.80
CA GLY A 7 0.78 -1.96 9.82
C GLY A 7 0.67 -0.45 9.96
N ILE A 8 0.11 0.23 8.95
CA ILE A 8 -0.41 1.58 9.13
C ILE A 8 -1.60 1.44 10.07
N VAL A 9 -1.49 1.96 11.28
CA VAL A 9 -2.50 1.72 12.30
C VAL A 9 -3.70 2.65 12.10
N ARG A 10 -4.90 2.08 11.87
CA ARG A 10 -6.17 2.78 12.07
C ARG A 10 -6.41 2.99 13.57
N LYS A 11 -6.71 4.22 13.99
CA LYS A 11 -7.21 4.53 15.35
C LYS A 11 -8.53 3.80 15.58
N GLY A 12 -8.52 2.73 16.38
CA GLY A 12 -9.74 2.11 16.92
C GLY A 12 -10.25 2.85 18.17
N PRO A 13 -11.50 2.61 18.60
CA PRO A 13 -12.02 3.17 19.85
C PRO A 13 -11.27 2.53 21.03
N GLY A 14 -10.39 3.31 21.66
CA GLY A 14 -9.45 2.83 22.71
C GLY A 14 -7.98 3.15 22.42
N TRP A 15 -7.67 3.76 21.28
CA TRP A 15 -6.31 4.21 20.99
C TRP A 15 -5.92 5.44 21.82
N PRO A 16 -4.76 5.45 22.49
CA PRO A 16 -4.31 6.60 23.25
C PRO A 16 -4.16 7.83 22.33
N ASP A 17 -4.62 8.98 22.80
CA ASP A 17 -4.58 10.23 22.01
C ASP A 17 -3.17 10.68 21.66
N ARG A 18 -2.18 10.25 22.45
CA ARG A 18 -0.76 10.40 22.16
C ARG A 18 -0.11 9.03 22.06
N LEU A 19 0.46 8.76 20.89
CA LEU A 19 1.47 7.71 20.75
C LEU A 19 2.63 8.00 21.72
N PRO A 20 3.19 6.98 22.40
CA PRO A 20 4.44 7.17 23.12
C PRO A 20 5.49 7.74 22.15
N PRO A 21 6.40 8.62 22.62
CA PRO A 21 7.46 9.12 21.75
C PRO A 21 8.26 7.92 21.21
N PRO A 22 8.68 7.96 19.94
CA PRO A 22 9.49 6.89 19.39
C PRO A 22 10.76 6.74 20.26
N PRO A 23 11.20 5.51 20.52
CA PRO A 23 12.46 5.29 21.23
C PRO A 23 13.57 6.02 20.50
N ARG A 24 14.28 6.88 21.22
CA ARG A 24 15.41 7.62 20.67
C ARG A 24 16.66 6.77 20.83
N ALA A 25 17.46 6.69 19.77
CA ALA A 25 18.80 6.16 19.85
C ALA A 25 19.61 6.96 20.89
N ARG A 26 20.40 6.24 21.71
CA ARG A 26 21.18 6.80 22.81
C ARG A 26 22.66 6.86 22.44
N GLN A 27 23.43 7.72 23.12
CA GLN A 27 24.89 7.63 23.05
C GLN A 27 25.33 6.24 23.52
N GLY A 28 25.98 5.49 22.62
CA GLY A 28 26.40 4.09 22.83
C GLY A 28 25.71 3.06 21.92
N ASP A 29 24.68 3.46 21.17
CA ASP A 29 24.08 2.61 20.16
C ASP A 29 24.99 2.46 18.91
N PRO A 30 24.97 1.30 18.23
CA PRO A 30 25.73 1.09 17.02
C PRO A 30 25.28 2.06 15.92
N ALA A 31 26.26 2.56 15.19
CA ALA A 31 26.06 3.52 14.12
C ALA A 31 25.52 2.85 12.86
N CYS A 32 24.63 3.53 12.15
CA CYS A 32 24.17 3.11 10.84
C CYS A 32 25.34 3.08 9.87
N ALA A 33 25.54 1.94 9.19
CA ALA A 33 26.60 1.77 8.20
C ALA A 33 26.53 2.73 7.00
N LYS A 34 25.42 3.47 6.83
CA LYS A 34 25.21 4.41 5.71
C LYS A 34 25.33 5.87 6.09
N CYS A 35 24.67 6.31 7.17
CA CYS A 35 24.65 7.73 7.56
C CYS A 35 25.47 8.03 8.81
N GLY A 36 26.01 7.02 9.52
CA GLY A 36 26.81 7.21 10.73
C GLY A 36 26.02 7.57 11.99
N GLU A 37 24.72 7.85 11.86
CA GLU A 37 23.87 8.17 13.01
C GLU A 37 23.54 6.93 13.86
N PRO A 38 23.36 7.08 15.19
CA PRO A 38 22.99 5.97 16.06
C PRO A 38 21.66 5.32 15.65
N VAL A 39 21.57 3.99 15.70
CA VAL A 39 20.35 3.23 15.36
C VAL A 39 19.72 2.68 16.64
N ALA A 40 18.43 2.98 16.86
CA ALA A 40 17.73 2.48 18.04
C ALA A 40 17.63 0.94 18.04
N PRO A 41 17.58 0.26 19.21
CA PRO A 41 17.57 -1.20 19.29
C PRO A 41 16.41 -1.89 18.55
N ASP A 42 15.27 -1.22 18.47
CA ASP A 42 14.04 -1.70 17.83
C ASP A 42 14.04 -1.55 16.30
N GLU A 43 14.98 -0.79 15.74
CA GLU A 43 15.19 -0.68 14.29
C GLU A 43 16.18 -1.72 13.75
N ARG A 44 16.64 -2.65 14.58
CA ARG A 44 17.67 -3.63 14.22
C ARG A 44 17.05 -5.00 13.98
N ASP A 45 17.32 -5.56 12.80
CA ASP A 45 17.10 -6.98 12.55
C ASP A 45 18.32 -7.79 13.02
N ALA A 46 18.08 -8.88 13.75
CA ALA A 46 19.14 -9.74 14.25
C ALA A 46 19.86 -10.44 13.09
N GLY A 47 21.15 -10.16 12.91
CA GLY A 47 22.01 -10.82 11.91
C GLY A 47 22.31 -10.00 10.66
N GLU A 48 21.79 -8.77 10.54
CA GLU A 48 22.08 -7.87 9.42
C GLU A 48 23.00 -6.70 9.83
N PRO A 49 23.70 -6.05 8.88
CA PRO A 49 24.46 -4.84 9.17
C PRO A 49 23.52 -3.76 9.71
N VAL A 50 23.87 -3.17 10.86
CA VAL A 50 23.06 -2.15 11.54
C VAL A 50 22.80 -0.97 10.62
N ARG A 51 21.53 -0.77 10.23
CA ARG A 51 21.07 0.32 9.36
C ARG A 51 19.69 0.80 9.80
N HIS A 52 19.39 2.10 9.70
CA HIS A 52 18.00 2.55 9.82
C HIS A 52 17.16 1.95 8.70
N LEU A 53 15.89 1.63 9.00
CA LEU A 53 14.90 1.18 8.01
C LEU A 53 14.80 2.11 6.79
N VAL A 54 14.95 3.43 6.99
CA VAL A 54 14.93 4.45 5.93
C VAL A 54 16.24 4.47 5.11
N CYS A 55 17.35 4.12 5.76
CA CYS A 55 18.67 4.06 5.16
C CYS A 55 18.84 2.80 4.30
N ASP A 56 18.10 1.73 4.60
CA ASP A 56 18.10 0.51 3.81
C ASP A 56 17.37 0.70 2.46
N THR A 57 18.10 0.47 1.36
CA THR A 57 17.57 0.66 0.01
C THR A 57 16.55 -0.38 -0.40
N GLN A 58 16.66 -1.61 0.10
CA GLN A 58 15.72 -2.69 -0.20
C GLN A 58 14.40 -2.46 0.53
N VAL A 59 14.47 -2.15 1.84
CA VAL A 59 13.29 -1.81 2.64
C VAL A 59 12.60 -0.59 2.08
N ARG A 60 13.35 0.49 1.79
CA ARG A 60 12.79 1.71 1.19
C ARG A 60 12.14 1.43 -0.17
N GLY A 61 12.77 0.62 -1.02
CA GLY A 61 12.20 0.22 -2.31
C GLY A 61 10.89 -0.57 -2.16
N ALA A 62 10.85 -1.52 -1.22
CA ALA A 62 9.65 -2.29 -0.91
C ALA A 62 8.52 -1.40 -0.36
N LEU A 63 8.84 -0.48 0.55
CA LEU A 63 7.88 0.47 1.13
C LEU A 63 7.28 1.40 0.06
N LEU A 64 8.12 1.96 -0.81
CA LEU A 64 7.65 2.82 -1.91
C LEU A 64 6.70 2.07 -2.86
N ARG A 65 6.98 0.80 -3.16
CA ARG A 65 6.09 -0.04 -3.97
C ARG A 65 4.73 -0.27 -3.29
N ARG A 66 4.71 -0.55 -1.99
CA ARG A 66 3.45 -0.70 -1.22
C ARG A 66 2.66 0.61 -1.18
N ILE A 67 3.32 1.75 -0.98
CA ILE A 67 2.67 3.07 -1.01
C ILE A 67 2.04 3.34 -2.37
N GLU A 68 2.76 3.07 -3.47
CA GLU A 68 2.21 3.27 -4.81
C GLU A 68 1.06 2.30 -5.12
N ALA A 69 1.15 1.04 -4.65
CA ALA A 69 0.08 0.06 -4.75
C ALA A 69 -1.19 0.52 -4.03
N SER A 70 -1.09 0.92 -2.75
CA SER A 70 -2.22 1.49 -2.00
C SER A 70 -2.81 2.72 -2.71
N ARG A 71 -1.96 3.64 -3.19
CA ARG A 71 -2.43 4.84 -3.93
C ARG A 71 -3.14 4.48 -5.24
N ALA A 72 -2.65 3.48 -5.96
CA ALA A 72 -3.26 3.02 -7.19
C ALA A 72 -4.64 2.41 -6.94
N VAL A 73 -4.76 1.57 -5.91
CA VAL A 73 -6.05 0.99 -5.49
C VAL A 73 -7.03 2.08 -5.07
N HIS A 74 -6.62 3.04 -4.23
CA HIS A 74 -7.51 4.14 -3.83
C HIS A 74 -7.96 5.00 -5.01
N ARG A 75 -7.06 5.33 -5.95
CA ARG A 75 -7.43 6.06 -7.17
C ARG A 75 -8.40 5.28 -8.04
N ALA A 76 -8.18 3.97 -8.20
CA ALA A 76 -9.07 3.12 -8.96
C ALA A 76 -10.44 2.97 -8.29
N ALA A 77 -10.49 2.69 -6.99
CA ALA A 77 -11.73 2.63 -6.23
C ALA A 77 -12.51 3.94 -6.31
N ALA A 78 -11.84 5.09 -6.16
CA ALA A 78 -12.49 6.40 -6.28
C ALA A 78 -13.02 6.68 -7.71
N ALA A 79 -12.24 6.36 -8.75
CA ALA A 79 -12.67 6.52 -10.14
C ALA A 79 -13.88 5.62 -10.48
N LEU A 80 -13.88 4.38 -9.97
CA LEU A 80 -14.98 3.44 -10.20
C LEU A 80 -16.21 3.76 -9.34
N ALA A 81 -16.03 4.38 -8.17
CA ALA A 81 -17.13 4.89 -7.36
C ALA A 81 -17.90 6.03 -8.04
N ALA A 82 -17.28 6.77 -8.96
CA ALA A 82 -17.98 7.75 -9.79
C ALA A 82 -18.92 7.13 -10.84
N VAL A 83 -18.94 5.78 -10.94
CA VAL A 83 -19.76 5.02 -11.88
C VAL A 83 -20.68 4.09 -11.08
N PRO A 84 -21.92 4.50 -10.78
CA PRO A 84 -22.80 3.81 -9.81
C PRO A 84 -23.01 2.31 -10.12
N ALA A 85 -23.19 1.97 -11.40
CA ALA A 85 -23.36 0.61 -11.89
C ALA A 85 -22.17 -0.33 -11.57
N VAL A 86 -20.97 0.22 -11.55
CA VAL A 86 -19.73 -0.51 -11.27
C VAL A 86 -19.44 -0.50 -9.77
N GLN A 87 -19.69 0.64 -9.10
CA GLN A 87 -19.56 0.77 -7.67
C GLN A 87 -20.39 -0.29 -6.93
N ALA A 88 -21.67 -0.44 -7.27
CA ALA A 88 -22.56 -1.40 -6.63
C ALA A 88 -22.00 -2.83 -6.66
N LYS A 89 -21.35 -3.21 -7.77
CA LYS A 89 -20.76 -4.53 -7.98
C LYS A 89 -19.41 -4.71 -7.28
N LEU A 90 -18.70 -3.62 -6.99
CA LEU A 90 -17.39 -3.63 -6.32
C LEU A 90 -17.43 -3.23 -4.85
N THR A 91 -18.59 -2.87 -4.29
CA THR A 91 -18.71 -2.41 -2.90
C THR A 91 -18.08 -3.38 -1.89
N ALA A 92 -18.37 -4.69 -2.05
CA ALA A 92 -17.81 -5.71 -1.17
C ALA A 92 -16.29 -5.85 -1.34
N ASP A 93 -15.79 -5.81 -2.58
CA ASP A 93 -14.36 -5.82 -2.87
C ASP A 93 -13.65 -4.61 -2.26
N ILE A 94 -14.22 -3.41 -2.40
CA ILE A 94 -13.66 -2.16 -1.84
C ILE A 94 -13.64 -2.23 -0.31
N ALA A 95 -14.70 -2.73 0.30
CA ALA A 95 -14.78 -2.88 1.76
C ALA A 95 -13.76 -3.92 2.30
N ALA A 96 -13.40 -4.91 1.48
CA ALA A 96 -12.41 -5.93 1.83
C ALA A 96 -10.96 -5.49 1.60
N LEU A 97 -10.72 -4.30 1.03
CA LEU A 97 -9.36 -3.81 0.79
C LEU A 97 -8.62 -3.51 2.10
N PRO A 98 -7.37 -4.01 2.26
CA PRO A 98 -6.55 -3.69 3.42
C PRO A 98 -6.05 -2.24 3.36
N ASP A 99 -5.80 -1.64 4.53
CA ASP A 99 -5.21 -0.29 4.65
C ASP A 99 -3.86 -0.15 3.97
N ALA A 100 -3.07 -1.22 4.02
CA ALA A 100 -1.81 -1.35 3.32
C ALA A 100 -1.93 -2.51 2.34
N CYS A 101 -2.05 -2.20 1.06
CA CYS A 101 -2.04 -3.20 -0.01
C CYS A 101 -0.60 -3.44 -0.46
N ASP A 102 -0.25 -4.69 -0.72
CA ASP A 102 0.92 -4.96 -1.56
C ASP A 102 0.58 -4.87 -3.05
N VAL A 103 1.58 -5.05 -3.90
CA VAL A 103 1.41 -4.96 -5.36
C VAL A 103 0.51 -6.11 -5.87
N GLY A 104 0.60 -7.30 -5.27
CA GLY A 104 -0.21 -8.45 -5.66
C GLY A 104 -1.69 -8.24 -5.35
N ASP A 105 -2.00 -7.75 -4.15
CA ASP A 105 -3.35 -7.38 -3.73
C ASP A 105 -3.96 -6.34 -4.67
N ALA A 106 -3.18 -5.31 -5.00
CA ALA A 106 -3.60 -4.26 -5.91
C ALA A 106 -3.90 -4.79 -7.31
N LEU A 107 -3.04 -5.66 -7.85
CA LEU A 107 -3.25 -6.29 -9.16
C LEU A 107 -4.48 -7.20 -9.15
N ALA A 108 -4.69 -7.99 -8.08
CA ALA A 108 -5.84 -8.87 -7.95
C ALA A 108 -7.16 -8.07 -7.92
N PHE A 109 -7.20 -6.97 -7.17
CA PHE A 109 -8.35 -6.07 -7.16
C PHE A 109 -8.61 -5.45 -8.54
N LEU A 110 -7.57 -4.91 -9.20
CA LEU A 110 -7.70 -4.30 -10.51
C LEU A 110 -8.16 -5.29 -11.59
N ALA A 111 -7.70 -6.54 -11.54
CA ALA A 111 -8.15 -7.60 -12.44
C ALA A 111 -9.65 -7.88 -12.27
N ARG A 112 -10.16 -7.96 -11.03
CA ARG A 112 -11.60 -8.13 -10.77
C ARG A 112 -12.39 -6.91 -11.22
N ALA A 113 -11.92 -5.71 -10.90
CA ALA A 113 -12.54 -4.46 -11.33
C ALA A 113 -12.66 -4.36 -12.85
N ARG A 114 -11.63 -4.79 -13.59
CA ARG A 114 -11.62 -4.86 -15.05
C ARG A 114 -12.77 -5.73 -15.58
N VAL A 115 -12.93 -6.94 -15.05
CA VAL A 115 -14.01 -7.87 -15.43
C VAL A 115 -15.38 -7.26 -15.15
N VAL A 116 -15.56 -6.60 -14.01
CA VAL A 116 -16.83 -5.92 -13.67
C VAL A 116 -17.16 -4.82 -14.67
N VAL A 117 -16.18 -4.01 -15.07
CA VAL A 117 -16.36 -2.96 -16.08
C VAL A 117 -16.70 -3.56 -17.45
N GLU A 118 -15.98 -4.62 -17.87
CA GLU A 118 -16.23 -5.31 -19.14
C GLU A 118 -17.65 -5.88 -19.22
N CYS A 119 -18.09 -6.52 -18.15
CA CYS A 119 -19.39 -7.18 -18.06
C CYS A 119 -20.55 -6.24 -17.68
N SER A 120 -20.30 -4.95 -17.46
CA SER A 120 -21.36 -4.01 -17.09
C SER A 120 -22.18 -3.57 -18.30
N SER A 121 -23.43 -4.05 -18.38
CA SER A 121 -24.41 -3.68 -19.41
C SER A 121 -24.89 -2.23 -19.30
N GLU A 122 -24.73 -1.61 -18.14
CA GLU A 122 -25.17 -0.23 -17.84
C GLU A 122 -24.19 0.84 -18.33
N LEU A 123 -23.00 0.44 -18.80
CA LEU A 123 -22.02 1.36 -19.37
C LEU A 123 -22.22 1.52 -20.87
N SER A 124 -22.20 2.77 -21.34
CA SER A 124 -22.04 3.02 -22.77
C SER A 124 -20.70 2.46 -23.28
N PRO A 125 -20.59 2.11 -24.57
CA PRO A 125 -19.34 1.60 -25.14
C PRO A 125 -18.15 2.55 -24.92
N GLN A 126 -18.37 3.86 -24.93
CA GLN A 126 -17.32 4.85 -24.70
C GLN A 126 -16.86 4.88 -23.23
N GLN A 127 -17.80 4.89 -22.28
CA GLN A 127 -17.47 4.83 -20.85
C GLN A 127 -16.71 3.54 -20.50
N ARG A 128 -17.15 2.41 -21.06
CA ARG A 128 -16.49 1.12 -20.87
C ARG A 128 -15.04 1.14 -21.38
N ARG A 129 -14.80 1.65 -22.59
CA ARG A 129 -13.44 1.78 -23.15
C ARG A 129 -12.53 2.65 -22.28
N VAL A 130 -13.02 3.79 -21.83
CA VAL A 130 -12.23 4.71 -20.98
C VAL A 130 -11.89 4.05 -19.64
N ALA A 131 -12.86 3.41 -18.99
CA ALA A 131 -12.66 2.73 -17.71
C ALA A 131 -11.67 1.56 -17.82
N ILE A 132 -11.80 0.71 -18.85
CA ILE A 132 -10.84 -0.39 -19.11
C ILE A 132 -9.45 0.17 -19.38
N SER A 133 -9.33 1.19 -20.24
CA SER A 133 -8.04 1.82 -20.53
C SER A 133 -7.35 2.36 -19.27
N PHE A 134 -8.11 2.94 -18.36
CA PHE A 134 -7.60 3.41 -17.07
C PHE A 134 -7.12 2.25 -16.19
N VAL A 135 -7.91 1.17 -16.07
CA VAL A 135 -7.55 0.00 -15.28
C VAL A 135 -6.30 -0.68 -15.85
N ASP A 136 -6.24 -0.90 -17.16
CA ASP A 136 -5.09 -1.51 -17.84
C ASP A 136 -3.81 -0.66 -17.71
N ALA A 137 -3.94 0.68 -17.80
CA ALA A 137 -2.82 1.58 -17.56
C ALA A 137 -2.30 1.49 -16.12
N THR A 138 -3.21 1.36 -15.16
CA THR A 138 -2.86 1.20 -13.74
C THR A 138 -2.18 -0.14 -13.47
N ILE A 139 -2.68 -1.23 -14.06
CA ILE A 139 -2.06 -2.56 -13.99
C ILE A 139 -0.63 -2.52 -14.55
N ARG A 140 -0.43 -1.96 -15.76
CA ARG A 140 0.91 -1.83 -16.36
C ARG A 140 1.87 -1.02 -15.49
N LYS A 141 1.38 0.04 -14.84
CA LYS A 141 2.19 0.87 -13.95
C LYS A 141 2.64 0.15 -12.68
N LEU A 142 1.84 -0.80 -12.19
CA LEU A 142 2.16 -1.57 -10.99
C LEU A 142 2.99 -2.83 -11.27
N GLY A 143 2.83 -3.43 -12.46
CA GLY A 143 3.51 -4.66 -12.85
C GLY A 143 4.86 -4.48 -13.55
N GLY A 144 5.22 -3.25 -13.95
CA GLY A 144 6.53 -2.89 -14.48
C GLY A 144 7.50 -2.44 -13.40
#